data_AF-A0A351FMI4-F1
#
_entry.id   AF-A0A351FMI4-F1
#
_cell.length_a   1.000
_cell.length_b   1.000
_cell.length_c   1.000
_cell.angle_alpha   90.00
_cell.angle_beta   90.00
_cell.angle_gamma   90.00
#
_symmetry.space_group_name_H-M   'P 1'
#
loop_
_entity.id
_entity.type
_entity.pdbx_description
1 polymer ?
#
loop_
_entity_poly.entity_id
_entity_poly.type
_entity_poly.pdbx_seq_one_letter_code
_entity_poly.pdbx_strand_id
1 'polypeptide(L)'
;MILRIAITFLAVASAVPSSADELKILFLGNSFTARHDIAGLVEQILEEGDRTTDVQVQRVIYGGQNMFKHSTYYFSQSFMEQSTITQETITQRIAAMRQFLESDTAPNPDEWNRHWSSVGKTNVRFAGIHKHISRAIQHHEALLRNNPKTKWDYVVLQSWRDVSEQPNQAYERYATKLAKIAKAQGAEVIFYMTSPETQNQAPVTEPYNLAAAKRDTAVGLRMAKALQPKAVIPVPLAIKNIQTGNADKPGTDLVFRYHNDGHPNQTCAFLVANLFYAAITGKSPEGLAFNSVTENKLKEGKDPDGGEPTVTFDNETKTYLQRMAYESVLEFKHAAENQP
;
A
#
# COMPACT_ATOMS: atom_id res chain seq x y z
N MET A 1 -73.00 4.58 32.21
CA MET A 1 -72.07 5.42 31.41
C MET A 1 -70.66 5.03 31.81
N ILE A 2 -70.05 4.08 31.08
CA ILE A 2 -68.68 3.60 31.37
C ILE A 2 -67.80 4.05 30.21
N LEU A 3 -66.93 5.03 30.49
CA LEU A 3 -65.99 5.58 29.51
C LEU A 3 -64.78 4.64 29.42
N ARG A 4 -64.66 3.90 28.31
CA ARG A 4 -63.46 3.09 28.03
C ARG A 4 -62.40 3.99 27.41
N ILE A 5 -61.35 4.28 28.18
CA ILE A 5 -60.14 4.93 27.68
C ILE A 5 -59.33 3.88 26.94
N ALA A 6 -59.23 4.01 25.62
CA ALA A 6 -58.32 3.22 24.81
C ALA A 6 -56.92 3.82 24.93
N ILE A 7 -56.00 3.11 25.57
CA ILE A 7 -54.58 3.46 25.59
C ILE A 7 -53.95 2.85 24.34
N THR A 8 -53.61 3.69 23.38
CA THR A 8 -52.88 3.30 22.18
C THR A 8 -51.39 3.19 22.52
N PHE A 9 -50.85 1.97 22.59
CA PHE A 9 -49.41 1.75 22.66
C PHE A 9 -48.79 2.09 21.31
N LEU A 10 -48.03 3.18 21.25
CA LEU A 10 -47.20 3.53 20.10
C LEU A 10 -45.97 2.60 20.12
N ALA A 11 -45.97 1.58 19.27
CA ALA A 11 -44.81 0.72 19.09
C ALA A 11 -43.69 1.54 18.41
N VAL A 12 -42.66 1.91 19.18
CA VAL A 12 -41.43 2.44 18.64
C VAL A 12 -40.71 1.29 17.96
N ALA A 13 -40.80 1.23 16.63
CA ALA A 13 -40.00 0.30 15.84
C ALA A 13 -38.53 0.73 15.97
N SER A 14 -37.77 0.02 16.79
CA SER A 14 -36.31 0.12 16.79
C SER A 14 -35.82 -0.29 15.40
N ALA A 15 -35.44 0.69 14.58
CA ALA A 15 -34.74 0.42 13.33
C ALA A 15 -33.46 -0.34 13.68
N VAL A 16 -33.39 -1.61 13.26
CA VAL A 16 -32.14 -2.38 13.30
C VAL A 16 -31.14 -1.57 12.46
N PRO A 17 -29.95 -1.22 12.99
CA PRO A 17 -28.93 -0.55 12.19
C PRO A 17 -28.70 -1.37 10.92
N SER A 18 -28.74 -0.72 9.77
CA SER A 18 -28.27 -1.33 8.52
C SER A 18 -26.88 -1.89 8.78
N SER A 19 -26.60 -3.11 8.30
CA SER A 19 -25.22 -3.62 8.28
C SER A 19 -24.33 -2.56 7.64
N ALA A 20 -23.21 -2.26 8.27
CA ALA A 20 -22.20 -1.38 7.69
C ALA A 20 -21.81 -1.91 6.30
N ASP A 21 -21.57 -1.01 5.36
CA ASP A 21 -21.05 -1.39 4.05
C ASP A 21 -19.61 -1.90 4.25
N GLU A 22 -19.37 -3.16 3.88
CA GLU A 22 -18.08 -3.82 4.10
C GLU A 22 -17.12 -3.46 2.94
N LEU A 23 -15.98 -2.85 3.25
CA LEU A 23 -14.94 -2.49 2.27
C LEU A 23 -13.73 -3.40 2.41
N LYS A 24 -13.49 -4.26 1.43
CA LYS A 24 -12.41 -5.28 1.45
C LYS A 24 -11.21 -4.84 0.64
N ILE A 25 -10.06 -4.73 1.31
CA ILE A 25 -8.82 -4.25 0.71
C ILE A 25 -7.72 -5.31 0.83
N LEU A 26 -7.18 -5.76 -0.31
CA LEU A 26 -6.02 -6.64 -0.36
C LEU A 26 -4.75 -5.85 -0.66
N PHE A 27 -3.77 -5.90 0.24
CA PHE A 27 -2.44 -5.36 0.01
C PHE A 27 -1.47 -6.44 -0.47
N LEU A 28 -0.90 -6.25 -1.66
CA LEU A 28 0.27 -6.98 -2.12
C LEU A 28 1.52 -6.13 -1.97
N GLY A 29 2.48 -6.60 -1.18
CA GLY A 29 3.68 -5.83 -0.93
C GLY A 29 4.75 -6.55 -0.13
N ASN A 30 5.52 -5.77 0.60
CA ASN A 30 6.68 -6.24 1.35
C ASN A 30 6.75 -5.60 2.74
N SER A 31 7.96 -5.52 3.29
CA SER A 31 8.19 -4.96 4.61
C SER A 31 7.72 -3.51 4.75
N PHE A 32 7.60 -2.73 3.67
CA PHE A 32 7.08 -1.35 3.73
C PHE A 32 5.56 -1.28 3.95
N THR A 33 4.80 -2.31 3.56
CA THR A 33 3.40 -2.46 3.97
C THR A 33 3.28 -3.12 5.35
N ALA A 34 4.16 -4.06 5.67
CA ALA A 34 4.10 -4.74 6.98
C ALA A 34 4.57 -3.87 8.15
N ARG A 35 5.50 -2.94 7.92
CA ARG A 35 5.96 -1.98 8.93
C ARG A 35 4.82 -1.09 9.40
N HIS A 36 4.76 -0.84 10.70
CA HIS A 36 3.74 0.01 11.36
C HIS A 36 2.29 -0.45 11.14
N ASP A 37 2.11 -1.65 10.58
CA ASP A 37 0.84 -2.12 10.04
C ASP A 37 0.13 -1.11 9.13
N ILE A 38 0.77 -0.70 8.02
CA ILE A 38 0.16 0.26 7.08
C ILE A 38 -1.28 -0.12 6.69
N ALA A 39 -1.57 -1.41 6.49
CA ALA A 39 -2.93 -1.84 6.15
C ALA A 39 -3.92 -1.52 7.28
N GLY A 40 -3.57 -1.84 8.54
CA GLY A 40 -4.38 -1.50 9.70
C GLY A 40 -4.49 0.01 9.96
N LEU A 41 -3.45 0.81 9.68
CA LEU A 41 -3.54 2.27 9.76
C LEU A 41 -4.50 2.84 8.71
N VAL A 42 -4.55 2.23 7.51
CA VAL A 42 -5.49 2.61 6.44
C VAL A 42 -6.92 2.24 6.81
N GLU A 43 -7.14 1.06 7.39
CA GLU A 43 -8.43 0.68 8.00
C GLU A 43 -8.88 1.72 9.02
N GLN A 44 -8.06 1.98 10.03
CA GLN A 44 -8.37 2.91 11.11
C GLN A 44 -8.77 4.30 10.61
N ILE A 45 -7.99 4.89 9.69
CA ILE A 45 -8.28 6.26 9.22
C ILE A 45 -9.49 6.33 8.28
N LEU A 46 -9.76 5.27 7.49
CA LEU A 46 -10.93 5.22 6.63
C LEU A 46 -12.22 5.10 7.46
N GLU A 47 -12.24 4.24 8.47
CA GLU A 47 -13.39 4.07 9.39
C GLU A 47 -13.63 5.33 10.25
N GLU A 48 -12.57 6.03 10.62
CA GLU A 48 -12.74 7.28 11.36
C GLU A 48 -13.43 8.35 10.50
N GLY A 49 -13.03 8.48 9.23
CA GLY A 49 -13.64 9.43 8.30
C GLY A 49 -15.00 9.01 7.75
N ASP A 50 -15.36 7.73 7.86
CA ASP A 50 -16.69 7.20 7.56
C ASP A 50 -17.08 6.07 8.51
N ARG A 51 -17.79 6.42 9.59
CA ARG A 51 -18.25 5.48 10.63
C ARG A 51 -19.33 4.50 10.17
N THR A 52 -19.75 4.56 8.91
CA THR A 52 -20.75 3.64 8.34
C THR A 52 -20.13 2.52 7.50
N THR A 53 -18.81 2.56 7.29
CA THR A 53 -18.05 1.54 6.56
C THR A 53 -17.32 0.62 7.55
N ASP A 54 -17.38 -0.69 7.34
CA ASP A 54 -16.54 -1.69 8.02
C ASP A 54 -15.37 -2.04 7.09
N VAL A 55 -14.14 -1.66 7.42
CA VAL A 55 -12.99 -1.84 6.53
C VAL A 55 -12.25 -3.11 6.90
N GLN A 56 -12.13 -4.04 5.97
CA GLN A 56 -11.40 -5.29 6.17
C GLN A 56 -10.16 -5.35 5.30
N VAL A 57 -9.00 -5.43 5.94
CA VAL A 57 -7.73 -5.49 5.23
C VAL A 57 -7.07 -6.87 5.32
N GLN A 58 -6.54 -7.34 4.20
CA GLN A 58 -5.63 -8.49 4.16
C GLN A 58 -4.32 -8.12 3.49
N ARG A 59 -3.28 -8.87 3.82
CA ARG A 59 -1.91 -8.61 3.35
C ARG A 59 -1.27 -9.89 2.84
N VAL A 60 -0.67 -9.83 1.66
CA VAL A 60 0.23 -10.87 1.15
C VAL A 60 1.61 -10.25 0.99
N ILE A 61 2.48 -10.58 1.94
CA ILE A 61 3.75 -9.90 2.14
C ILE A 61 4.93 -10.85 1.96
N TYR A 62 5.90 -10.45 1.15
CA TYR A 62 7.23 -11.05 1.11
C TYR A 62 8.29 -9.96 1.32
N GLY A 63 9.08 -10.06 2.39
CA GLY A 63 10.03 -9.02 2.79
C GLY A 63 11.08 -8.72 1.71
N GLY A 64 11.29 -7.44 1.37
CA GLY A 64 12.23 -7.02 0.33
C GLY A 64 11.89 -7.54 -1.08
N GLN A 65 10.62 -7.75 -1.40
CA GLN A 65 10.19 -8.24 -2.72
C GLN A 65 9.37 -7.21 -3.48
N ASN A 66 9.42 -7.30 -4.82
CA ASN A 66 8.79 -6.34 -5.74
C ASN A 66 7.71 -7.01 -6.59
N MET A 67 6.94 -6.21 -7.34
CA MET A 67 5.81 -6.72 -8.10
C MET A 67 6.20 -7.73 -9.18
N PHE A 68 7.43 -7.67 -9.71
CA PHE A 68 7.96 -8.71 -10.60
C PHE A 68 7.87 -10.11 -9.98
N LYS A 69 8.37 -10.25 -8.76
CA LYS A 69 8.39 -11.55 -8.08
C LYS A 69 7.01 -11.97 -7.60
N HIS A 70 6.21 -11.03 -7.07
CA HIS A 70 4.80 -11.28 -6.72
C HIS A 70 4.02 -11.86 -7.90
N SER A 71 4.15 -11.24 -9.09
CA SER A 71 3.48 -11.67 -10.32
C SER A 71 3.99 -13.01 -10.84
N THR A 72 5.31 -13.20 -10.86
CA THR A 72 5.94 -14.21 -11.72
C THR A 72 6.34 -15.47 -10.96
N TYR A 73 6.84 -15.32 -9.74
CA TYR A 73 7.44 -16.44 -8.99
C TYR A 73 6.65 -16.82 -7.74
N TYR A 74 5.85 -15.89 -7.19
CA TYR A 74 5.06 -16.15 -5.99
C TYR A 74 3.56 -16.30 -6.25
N PHE A 75 3.13 -16.12 -7.51
CA PHE A 75 1.74 -16.19 -7.94
C PHE A 75 0.75 -15.46 -7.01
N SER A 76 1.08 -14.24 -6.59
CA SER A 76 0.27 -13.50 -5.61
C SER A 76 -1.14 -13.16 -6.12
N GLN A 77 -1.37 -13.24 -7.43
CA GLN A 77 -2.71 -13.14 -8.01
C GLN A 77 -3.69 -14.21 -7.48
N SER A 78 -3.22 -15.35 -6.96
CA SER A 78 -4.10 -16.35 -6.32
C SER A 78 -4.95 -15.77 -5.20
N PHE A 79 -4.42 -14.76 -4.50
CA PHE A 79 -5.10 -14.10 -3.39
C PHE A 79 -6.09 -13.05 -3.86
N MET A 80 -5.85 -12.44 -5.04
CA MET A 80 -6.84 -11.57 -5.71
C MET A 80 -8.02 -12.40 -6.24
N GLU A 81 -7.74 -13.60 -6.72
CA GLU A 81 -8.69 -14.50 -7.36
C GLU A 81 -9.43 -15.39 -6.35
N GLN A 82 -9.39 -15.11 -5.04
CA GLN A 82 -9.95 -15.99 -4.00
C GLN A 82 -11.38 -16.43 -4.31
N SER A 83 -12.23 -15.51 -4.77
CA SER A 83 -13.63 -15.81 -5.11
C SER A 83 -13.80 -16.77 -6.31
N THR A 84 -12.89 -16.79 -7.28
CA THR A 84 -13.05 -17.59 -8.52
C THR A 84 -12.03 -18.71 -8.70
N ILE A 85 -10.90 -18.68 -8.00
CA ILE A 85 -9.80 -19.63 -8.19
C ILE A 85 -10.20 -21.06 -7.79
N THR A 86 -9.80 -22.02 -8.62
CA THR A 86 -10.05 -23.45 -8.42
C THR A 86 -8.91 -24.11 -7.65
N GLN A 87 -9.20 -25.24 -7.01
CA GLN A 87 -8.17 -26.06 -6.35
C GLN A 87 -7.10 -26.56 -7.35
N GLU A 88 -7.52 -26.85 -8.59
CA GLU A 88 -6.62 -27.24 -9.67
C GLU A 88 -5.61 -26.14 -9.98
N THR A 89 -6.07 -24.90 -10.18
CA THR A 89 -5.17 -23.76 -10.44
C THR A 89 -4.22 -23.49 -9.28
N ILE A 90 -4.68 -23.61 -8.01
CA ILE A 90 -3.79 -23.47 -6.85
C ILE A 90 -2.72 -24.58 -6.86
N THR A 91 -3.12 -25.83 -7.11
CA THR A 91 -2.20 -26.97 -7.17
C THR A 91 -1.16 -26.82 -8.27
N GLN A 92 -1.57 -26.36 -9.46
CA GLN A 92 -0.67 -26.09 -10.58
C GLN A 92 0.35 -25.00 -10.24
N ARG A 93 -0.07 -23.92 -9.56
CA ARG A 93 0.84 -22.84 -9.12
C ARG A 93 1.82 -23.31 -8.05
N ILE A 94 1.39 -24.16 -7.12
CA ILE A 94 2.29 -24.81 -6.14
C ILE A 94 3.32 -25.67 -6.86
N ALA A 95 2.90 -26.49 -7.83
CA ALA A 95 3.80 -27.34 -8.60
C ALA A 95 4.85 -26.50 -9.37
N ALA A 96 4.42 -25.42 -10.04
CA ALA A 96 5.33 -24.51 -10.72
C ALA A 96 6.35 -23.86 -9.75
N MET A 97 5.91 -23.42 -8.58
CA MET A 97 6.82 -22.87 -7.56
C MET A 97 7.81 -23.91 -7.04
N ARG A 98 7.39 -25.18 -6.88
CA ARG A 98 8.30 -26.26 -6.49
C ARG A 98 9.35 -26.51 -7.57
N GLN A 99 8.96 -26.48 -8.85
CA GLN A 99 9.89 -26.58 -9.97
C GLN A 99 10.89 -25.42 -9.98
N PHE A 100 10.47 -24.20 -9.65
CA PHE A 100 11.39 -23.06 -9.53
C PHE A 100 12.49 -23.28 -8.49
N LEU A 101 12.27 -24.10 -7.46
CA LEU A 101 13.26 -24.40 -6.42
C LEU A 101 14.30 -25.44 -6.84
N GLU A 102 14.12 -26.10 -8.00
CA GLU A 102 15.03 -27.14 -8.49
C GLU A 102 16.31 -26.57 -9.14
N SER A 103 16.36 -25.25 -9.38
CA SER A 103 17.49 -24.59 -10.01
C SER A 103 17.78 -23.22 -9.40
N ASP A 104 19.06 -22.89 -9.27
CA ASP A 104 19.51 -21.53 -8.90
C ASP A 104 19.46 -20.54 -10.07
N THR A 105 19.05 -21.01 -11.27
CA THR A 105 18.88 -20.19 -12.46
C THR A 105 17.39 -19.90 -12.69
N ALA A 106 17.07 -18.64 -13.00
CA ALA A 106 15.69 -18.27 -13.30
C ALA A 106 15.16 -19.06 -14.51
N PRO A 107 13.92 -19.58 -14.47
CA PRO A 107 13.30 -20.30 -15.61
C PRO A 107 13.30 -19.51 -16.93
N ASN A 108 13.26 -18.18 -16.83
CA ASN A 108 13.44 -17.27 -17.96
C ASN A 108 14.59 -16.28 -17.65
N PRO A 109 15.85 -16.63 -17.98
CA PRO A 109 17.01 -15.78 -17.71
C PRO A 109 16.92 -14.40 -18.39
N ASP A 110 16.34 -14.34 -19.60
CA ASP A 110 16.25 -13.09 -20.37
C ASP A 110 15.27 -12.09 -19.76
N GLU A 111 14.13 -12.56 -19.24
CA GLU A 111 13.19 -11.71 -18.51
C GLU A 111 13.78 -11.28 -17.17
N TRP A 112 14.44 -12.21 -16.46
CA TRP A 112 15.11 -11.92 -15.19
C TRP A 112 16.16 -10.82 -15.35
N ASN A 113 17.07 -10.98 -16.33
CA ASN A 113 18.14 -10.04 -16.59
C ASN A 113 17.58 -8.69 -17.07
N ARG A 114 16.62 -8.67 -18.01
CA ARG A 114 15.98 -7.41 -18.44
C ARG A 114 15.33 -6.66 -17.30
N HIS A 115 14.59 -7.34 -16.43
CA HIS A 115 13.95 -6.71 -15.27
C HIS A 115 14.98 -5.98 -14.42
N TRP A 116 16.06 -6.66 -14.02
CA TRP A 116 17.07 -6.06 -13.16
C TRP A 116 17.88 -4.96 -13.85
N SER A 117 18.25 -5.16 -15.12
CA SER A 117 18.94 -4.13 -15.91
C SER A 117 18.10 -2.86 -16.07
N SER A 118 16.77 -2.97 -16.21
CA SER A 118 15.88 -1.81 -16.34
C SER A 118 15.84 -0.91 -15.09
N VAL A 119 16.32 -1.41 -13.96
CA VAL A 119 16.41 -0.67 -12.69
C VAL A 119 17.86 -0.53 -12.21
N GLY A 120 18.82 -0.64 -13.15
CA GLY A 120 20.25 -0.42 -12.90
C GLY A 120 20.91 -1.49 -12.03
N LYS A 121 20.31 -2.68 -11.90
CA LYS A 121 20.85 -3.78 -11.10
C LYS A 121 21.43 -4.87 -12.00
N THR A 122 22.58 -5.40 -11.60
CA THR A 122 23.24 -6.54 -12.26
C THR A 122 23.48 -7.65 -11.24
N ASN A 123 23.76 -8.86 -11.71
CA ASN A 123 24.16 -10.01 -10.87
C ASN A 123 23.18 -10.38 -9.75
N VAL A 124 21.88 -10.09 -9.94
CA VAL A 124 20.86 -10.48 -8.96
C VAL A 124 20.65 -11.99 -9.04
N ARG A 125 20.99 -12.70 -7.97
CA ARG A 125 20.88 -14.17 -7.91
C ARG A 125 19.43 -14.61 -7.78
N PHE A 126 18.99 -15.53 -8.64
CA PHE A 126 17.66 -16.14 -8.55
C PHE A 126 17.50 -16.97 -7.27
N ALA A 127 18.53 -17.73 -6.89
CA ALA A 127 18.60 -18.43 -5.59
C ALA A 127 18.25 -17.53 -4.37
N GLY A 128 18.51 -16.21 -4.47
CA GLY A 128 18.18 -15.23 -3.43
C GLY A 128 16.67 -15.10 -3.14
N ILE A 129 15.79 -15.67 -3.98
CA ILE A 129 14.34 -15.65 -3.75
C ILE A 129 13.76 -17.00 -3.32
N HIS A 130 14.57 -18.07 -3.24
CA HIS A 130 14.06 -19.41 -2.90
C HIS A 130 13.30 -19.45 -1.57
N LYS A 131 13.82 -18.79 -0.53
CA LYS A 131 13.11 -18.67 0.76
C LYS A 131 11.71 -18.06 0.62
N HIS A 132 11.54 -17.10 -0.28
CA HIS A 132 10.25 -16.45 -0.52
C HIS A 132 9.33 -17.30 -1.39
N ILE A 133 9.87 -18.05 -2.35
CA ILE A 133 9.12 -19.07 -3.11
C ILE A 133 8.59 -20.14 -2.15
N SER A 134 9.41 -20.65 -1.23
CA SER A 134 8.96 -21.61 -0.20
C SER A 134 7.85 -21.04 0.68
N ARG A 135 7.95 -19.76 1.08
CA ARG A 135 6.88 -19.09 1.82
C ARG A 135 5.62 -18.91 0.99
N ALA A 136 5.76 -18.60 -0.30
CA ALA A 136 4.62 -18.49 -1.21
C ALA A 136 3.90 -19.83 -1.37
N ILE A 137 4.63 -20.94 -1.48
CA ILE A 137 4.07 -22.30 -1.46
C ILE A 137 3.25 -22.51 -0.18
N GLN A 138 3.80 -22.20 0.99
CA GLN A 138 3.08 -22.35 2.27
C GLN A 138 1.78 -21.53 2.31
N HIS A 139 1.80 -20.29 1.81
CA HIS A 139 0.59 -19.46 1.73
C HIS A 139 -0.44 -20.06 0.76
N HIS A 140 0.00 -20.65 -0.36
CA HIS A 140 -0.90 -21.31 -1.32
C HIS A 140 -1.46 -22.63 -0.78
N GLU A 141 -0.67 -23.40 -0.05
CA GLU A 141 -1.14 -24.61 0.64
C GLU A 141 -2.18 -24.24 1.72
N ALA A 142 -2.00 -23.12 2.43
CA ALA A 142 -3.00 -22.60 3.34
C ALA A 142 -4.29 -22.18 2.60
N LEU A 143 -4.16 -21.47 1.47
CA LEU A 143 -5.29 -21.10 0.62
C LEU A 143 -6.02 -22.33 0.06
N LEU A 144 -5.30 -23.38 -0.31
CA LEU A 144 -5.87 -24.64 -0.80
C LEU A 144 -6.69 -25.34 0.28
N ARG A 145 -6.18 -25.35 1.51
CA ARG A 145 -6.89 -25.94 2.67
C ARG A 145 -8.12 -25.13 3.06
N ASN A 146 -8.02 -23.80 3.03
CA ASN A 146 -9.10 -22.91 3.42
C ASN A 146 -9.10 -21.64 2.55
N ASN A 147 -9.94 -21.62 1.52
CA ASN A 147 -10.14 -20.44 0.68
C ASN A 147 -11.38 -19.67 1.17
N PRO A 148 -11.22 -18.43 1.68
CA PRO A 148 -12.35 -17.64 2.18
C PRO A 148 -13.31 -17.17 1.07
N LYS A 149 -12.97 -17.39 -0.21
CA LYS A 149 -13.76 -16.96 -1.38
C LYS A 149 -14.02 -15.44 -1.42
N THR A 150 -13.14 -14.66 -0.82
CA THR A 150 -13.24 -13.20 -0.76
C THR A 150 -13.30 -12.57 -2.15
N LYS A 151 -14.26 -11.67 -2.33
CA LYS A 151 -14.27 -10.67 -3.40
C LYS A 151 -13.70 -9.38 -2.84
N TRP A 152 -12.73 -8.81 -3.54
CA TRP A 152 -12.04 -7.59 -3.11
C TRP A 152 -12.66 -6.37 -3.78
N ASP A 153 -12.87 -5.31 -3.02
CA ASP A 153 -13.24 -4.01 -3.57
C ASP A 153 -12.00 -3.29 -4.08
N TYR A 154 -10.92 -3.32 -3.29
CA TYR A 154 -9.64 -2.73 -3.66
C TYR A 154 -8.48 -3.72 -3.58
N VAL A 155 -7.58 -3.63 -4.57
CA VAL A 155 -6.28 -4.29 -4.54
C VAL A 155 -5.17 -3.24 -4.59
N VAL A 156 -4.36 -3.19 -3.54
CA VAL A 156 -3.22 -2.29 -3.40
C VAL A 156 -1.95 -3.01 -3.89
N LEU A 157 -1.26 -2.40 -4.85
CA LEU A 157 -0.01 -2.90 -5.43
C LEU A 157 1.15 -1.99 -5.02
N GLN A 158 2.07 -2.53 -4.22
CA GLN A 158 3.19 -1.76 -3.65
C GLN A 158 4.43 -1.78 -4.55
N SER A 159 5.02 -0.62 -4.85
CA SER A 159 6.36 -0.55 -5.46
C SER A 159 7.47 -0.80 -4.43
N TRP A 160 8.65 -1.23 -4.89
CA TRP A 160 9.85 -1.36 -4.06
C TRP A 160 11.14 -1.45 -4.87
N ARG A 161 11.90 -0.34 -4.91
CA ARG A 161 13.22 -0.24 -5.58
C ARG A 161 13.24 -0.89 -6.97
N ASP A 162 12.11 -0.78 -7.66
CA ASP A 162 11.81 -1.39 -8.95
C ASP A 162 11.08 -0.41 -9.87
N VAL A 163 11.14 0.89 -9.59
CA VAL A 163 10.57 1.91 -10.48
C VAL A 163 11.61 2.24 -11.55
N SER A 164 11.24 2.08 -12.82
CA SER A 164 12.09 2.38 -13.98
C SER A 164 11.52 3.57 -14.76
N GLU A 165 12.41 4.39 -15.32
CA GLU A 165 12.02 5.43 -16.29
C GLU A 165 11.56 4.83 -17.61
N GLN A 166 12.03 3.63 -17.95
CA GLN A 166 11.65 2.95 -19.18
C GLN A 166 10.18 2.51 -19.09
N PRO A 167 9.33 2.96 -20.04
CA PRO A 167 7.93 2.57 -20.05
C PRO A 167 7.76 1.05 -20.10
N ASN A 168 6.74 0.55 -19.40
CA ASN A 168 6.40 -0.87 -19.35
C ASN A 168 7.60 -1.77 -18.96
N GLN A 169 8.44 -1.28 -18.04
CA GLN A 169 9.46 -2.06 -17.36
C GLN A 169 9.24 -2.10 -15.85
N ALA A 170 9.86 -3.08 -15.21
CA ALA A 170 9.88 -3.26 -13.77
C ALA A 170 8.50 -3.05 -13.10
N TYR A 171 8.38 -2.13 -12.13
CA TYR A 171 7.13 -1.91 -11.40
C TYR A 171 5.94 -1.69 -12.33
N GLU A 172 6.06 -0.80 -13.32
CA GLU A 172 4.97 -0.47 -14.25
C GLU A 172 4.47 -1.73 -14.98
N ARG A 173 5.38 -2.55 -15.50
CA ARG A 173 5.03 -3.79 -16.22
C ARG A 173 4.22 -4.76 -15.35
N TYR A 174 4.75 -5.08 -14.18
CA TYR A 174 4.18 -6.16 -13.36
C TYR A 174 3.00 -5.69 -12.53
N ALA A 175 2.99 -4.44 -12.08
CA ALA A 175 1.81 -3.84 -11.48
C ALA A 175 0.68 -3.72 -12.52
N THR A 176 0.97 -3.37 -13.78
CA THR A 176 -0.04 -3.40 -14.87
C THR A 176 -0.62 -4.80 -15.08
N LYS A 177 0.22 -5.83 -15.10
CA LYS A 177 -0.23 -7.22 -15.24
C LYS A 177 -1.18 -7.62 -14.10
N LEU A 178 -0.80 -7.33 -12.86
CA LEU A 178 -1.61 -7.63 -11.69
C LEU A 178 -2.89 -6.79 -11.62
N ALA A 179 -2.83 -5.52 -12.02
CA ALA A 179 -3.98 -4.63 -12.09
C ALA A 179 -5.05 -5.15 -13.05
N LYS A 180 -4.65 -5.68 -14.22
CA LYS A 180 -5.58 -6.31 -15.17
C LYS A 180 -6.29 -7.53 -14.55
N ILE A 181 -5.58 -8.34 -13.76
CA ILE A 181 -6.17 -9.48 -13.08
C ILE A 181 -7.16 -9.01 -12.00
N ALA A 182 -6.78 -8.04 -11.16
CA ALA A 182 -7.67 -7.46 -10.16
C ALA A 182 -8.96 -6.89 -10.78
N LYS A 183 -8.84 -6.09 -11.85
CA LYS A 183 -10.00 -5.57 -12.59
C LYS A 183 -10.88 -6.67 -13.18
N ALA A 184 -10.30 -7.75 -13.68
CA ALA A 184 -11.06 -8.91 -14.16
C ALA A 184 -11.81 -9.65 -13.04
N GLN A 185 -11.40 -9.49 -11.78
CA GLN A 185 -12.11 -9.99 -10.59
C GLN A 185 -13.18 -9.00 -10.07
N GLY A 186 -13.35 -7.85 -10.72
CA GLY A 186 -14.26 -6.78 -10.30
C GLY A 186 -13.68 -5.84 -9.24
N ALA A 187 -12.39 -5.98 -8.90
CA ALA A 187 -11.74 -5.11 -7.94
C ALA A 187 -11.16 -3.86 -8.62
N GLU A 188 -11.30 -2.73 -7.96
CA GLU A 188 -10.59 -1.50 -8.29
C GLU A 188 -9.13 -1.56 -7.80
N VAL A 189 -8.23 -0.83 -8.47
CA VAL A 189 -6.78 -0.93 -8.21
C VAL A 189 -6.25 0.33 -7.57
N ILE A 190 -5.36 0.18 -6.60
CA ILE A 190 -4.60 1.28 -5.98
C ILE A 190 -3.11 1.03 -6.17
N PHE A 191 -2.39 1.96 -6.79
CA PHE A 191 -0.93 1.88 -6.88
C PHE A 191 -0.28 2.60 -5.70
N TYR A 192 0.51 1.88 -4.91
CA TYR A 192 1.21 2.42 -3.74
C TYR A 192 2.68 2.69 -4.08
N MET A 193 3.00 3.94 -4.44
CA MET A 193 4.35 4.38 -4.79
C MET A 193 5.14 4.69 -3.52
N THR A 194 5.87 3.72 -2.97
CA THR A 194 6.53 3.85 -1.65
C THR A 194 7.79 4.72 -1.65
N SER A 195 8.62 4.60 -2.69
CA SER A 195 9.94 5.23 -2.87
C SER A 195 10.86 5.26 -1.64
N PRO A 196 11.48 4.13 -1.24
CA PRO A 196 12.46 4.10 -0.14
C PRO A 196 13.65 5.03 -0.32
N GLU A 197 13.89 5.50 -1.55
CA GLU A 197 15.06 6.30 -1.94
C GLU A 197 14.87 7.80 -1.66
N THR A 198 13.64 8.26 -1.40
CA THR A 198 13.31 9.66 -1.08
C THR A 198 13.18 9.93 0.41
N GLN A 199 13.19 8.88 1.24
CA GLN A 199 13.01 8.96 2.69
C GLN A 199 14.33 9.36 3.38
N ASN A 200 14.41 10.60 3.85
CA ASN A 200 15.56 11.10 4.60
C ASN A 200 15.57 10.54 6.03
N GLN A 201 16.78 10.19 6.50
CA GLN A 201 17.04 9.71 7.87
C GLN A 201 17.57 10.82 8.80
N ALA A 202 17.82 12.01 8.26
CA ALA A 202 18.23 13.22 8.97
C ALA A 202 17.55 14.43 8.31
N PRO A 203 17.34 15.54 9.03
CA PRO A 203 16.84 16.78 8.45
C PRO A 203 17.61 17.20 7.19
N VAL A 204 16.92 17.79 6.22
CA VAL A 204 17.50 18.21 4.94
C VAL A 204 17.09 19.64 4.62
N THR A 205 18.00 20.41 4.01
CA THR A 205 17.72 21.77 3.53
C THR A 205 17.20 21.79 2.09
N GLU A 206 17.30 20.68 1.38
CA GLU A 206 16.85 20.49 0.00
C GLU A 206 16.25 19.08 -0.17
N PRO A 207 15.35 18.85 -1.14
CA PRO A 207 14.71 17.55 -1.34
C PRO A 207 15.70 16.39 -1.49
N TYR A 208 15.58 15.40 -0.62
CA TYR A 208 16.44 14.23 -0.60
C TYR A 208 16.17 13.36 -1.83
N ASN A 209 17.20 13.17 -2.64
CA ASN A 209 17.14 12.39 -3.88
C ASN A 209 15.98 12.83 -4.81
N LEU A 210 15.99 14.12 -5.17
CA LEU A 210 15.00 14.74 -6.05
C LEU A 210 14.80 13.99 -7.38
N ALA A 211 15.86 13.37 -7.92
CA ALA A 211 15.78 12.57 -9.14
C ALA A 211 14.84 11.36 -8.98
N ALA A 212 14.99 10.60 -7.88
CA ALA A 212 14.09 9.48 -7.59
C ALA A 212 12.64 9.95 -7.35
N ALA A 213 12.45 11.07 -6.64
CA ALA A 213 11.12 11.63 -6.42
C ALA A 213 10.42 12.01 -7.74
N LYS A 214 11.14 12.67 -8.65
CA LYS A 214 10.64 13.04 -9.98
C LYS A 214 10.31 11.81 -10.83
N ARG A 215 11.22 10.83 -10.89
CA ARG A 215 11.02 9.58 -11.61
C ARG A 215 9.78 8.85 -11.14
N ASP A 216 9.67 8.62 -9.84
CA ASP A 216 8.59 7.80 -9.28
C ASP A 216 7.24 8.49 -9.42
N THR A 217 7.20 9.82 -9.24
CA THR A 217 6.00 10.61 -9.52
C THR A 217 5.60 10.53 -10.99
N ALA A 218 6.55 10.69 -11.92
CA ALA A 218 6.27 10.62 -13.36
C ALA A 218 5.75 9.24 -13.78
N VAL A 219 6.31 8.15 -13.23
CA VAL A 219 5.82 6.79 -13.48
C VAL A 219 4.40 6.62 -12.94
N GLY A 220 4.14 7.10 -11.72
CA GLY A 220 2.79 7.12 -11.15
C GLY A 220 1.79 7.83 -12.05
N LEU A 221 2.13 9.02 -12.57
CA LEU A 221 1.26 9.80 -13.47
C LEU A 221 0.97 9.05 -14.78
N ARG A 222 2.00 8.46 -15.41
CA ARG A 222 1.81 7.63 -16.61
C ARG A 222 0.86 6.46 -16.33
N MET A 223 1.05 5.76 -15.20
CA MET A 223 0.18 4.63 -14.82
C MET A 223 -1.25 5.09 -14.51
N ALA A 224 -1.43 6.25 -13.88
CA ALA A 224 -2.74 6.84 -13.63
C ALA A 224 -3.48 7.10 -14.95
N LYS A 225 -2.83 7.74 -15.92
CA LYS A 225 -3.38 7.99 -17.25
C LYS A 225 -3.71 6.69 -18.00
N ALA A 226 -2.76 5.75 -18.03
CA ALA A 226 -2.89 4.53 -18.83
C ALA A 226 -3.90 3.52 -18.27
N LEU A 227 -4.05 3.45 -16.95
CA LEU A 227 -4.81 2.37 -16.30
C LEU A 227 -6.06 2.86 -15.60
N GLN A 228 -6.22 4.17 -15.36
CA GLN A 228 -7.33 4.75 -14.61
C GLN A 228 -7.64 3.93 -13.33
N PRO A 229 -6.67 3.84 -12.40
CA PRO A 229 -6.87 3.17 -11.12
C PRO A 229 -7.80 4.00 -10.22
N LYS A 230 -8.36 3.39 -9.18
CA LYS A 230 -9.06 4.11 -8.10
C LYS A 230 -8.18 5.19 -7.48
N ALA A 231 -6.90 4.88 -7.28
CA ALA A 231 -5.95 5.82 -6.71
C ALA A 231 -4.49 5.47 -7.06
N VAL A 232 -3.65 6.50 -7.02
CA VAL A 232 -2.20 6.35 -6.85
C VAL A 232 -1.83 7.07 -5.55
N ILE A 233 -1.06 6.41 -4.70
CA ILE A 233 -0.57 6.98 -3.43
C ILE A 233 0.83 7.56 -3.68
N PRO A 234 0.99 8.89 -3.74
CA PRO A 234 2.20 9.52 -4.26
C PRO A 234 3.18 9.89 -3.13
N VAL A 235 3.64 8.91 -2.34
CA VAL A 235 4.61 9.14 -1.24
C VAL A 235 5.85 9.95 -1.67
N PRO A 236 6.53 9.65 -2.81
CA PRO A 236 7.69 10.45 -3.23
C PRO A 236 7.36 11.93 -3.45
N LEU A 237 6.17 12.25 -3.96
CA LEU A 237 5.74 13.62 -4.17
C LEU A 237 5.50 14.33 -2.83
N ALA A 238 4.80 13.67 -1.91
CA ALA A 238 4.48 14.24 -0.60
C ALA A 238 5.74 14.53 0.21
N ILE A 239 6.69 13.58 0.26
CA ILE A 239 7.97 13.79 0.95
C ILE A 239 8.77 14.92 0.29
N LYS A 240 8.84 14.96 -1.05
CA LYS A 240 9.50 16.05 -1.79
C LYS A 240 8.88 17.40 -1.43
N ASN A 241 7.56 17.50 -1.39
CA ASN A 241 6.86 18.75 -1.06
C ASN A 241 7.14 19.21 0.37
N ILE A 242 7.14 18.29 1.34
CA ILE A 242 7.46 18.61 2.74
C ILE A 242 8.91 19.07 2.91
N GLN A 243 9.86 18.43 2.22
CA GLN A 243 11.28 18.81 2.25
C GLN A 243 11.55 20.13 1.51
N THR A 244 10.77 20.46 0.48
CA THR A 244 10.91 21.71 -0.27
C THR A 244 10.34 22.89 0.51
N GLY A 245 9.15 22.73 1.09
CA GLY A 245 8.37 23.84 1.61
C GLY A 245 7.96 24.83 0.51
N ASN A 246 7.71 26.08 0.89
CA ASN A 246 7.48 27.21 0.00
C ASN A 246 8.12 28.49 0.56
N ALA A 247 7.99 29.61 -0.15
CA ALA A 247 8.60 30.89 0.23
C ALA A 247 8.18 31.38 1.63
N ASP A 248 6.94 31.09 2.05
CA ASP A 248 6.38 31.52 3.33
C ASP A 248 6.57 30.48 4.46
N LYS A 249 6.86 29.22 4.09
CA LYS A 249 7.03 28.08 4.98
C LYS A 249 8.18 27.19 4.47
N PRO A 250 9.43 27.41 4.90
CA PRO A 250 10.56 26.60 4.47
C PRO A 250 10.34 25.11 4.79
N GLY A 251 11.09 24.24 4.12
CA GLY A 251 11.07 22.80 4.38
C GLY A 251 11.24 22.46 5.86
N THR A 252 10.67 21.33 6.28
CA THR A 252 10.67 20.92 7.70
C THR A 252 11.86 20.04 8.06
N ASP A 253 12.22 20.00 9.34
CA ASP A 253 13.20 19.04 9.89
C ASP A 253 12.65 17.61 10.06
N LEU A 254 11.45 17.31 9.54
CA LEU A 254 10.87 15.98 9.63
C LEU A 254 11.72 14.94 8.87
N VAL A 255 11.84 13.76 9.49
CA VAL A 255 12.50 12.59 8.92
C VAL A 255 11.47 11.52 8.61
N PHE A 256 11.70 10.76 7.53
CA PHE A 256 10.76 9.76 7.03
C PHE A 256 11.31 8.32 7.05
N ARG A 257 12.54 8.14 7.54
CA ARG A 257 13.17 6.83 7.73
C ARG A 257 13.86 6.79 9.08
N TYR A 258 13.98 5.58 9.64
CA TYR A 258 14.88 5.36 10.76
C TYR A 258 16.35 5.60 10.35
N HIS A 259 17.16 6.01 11.32
CA HIS A 259 18.60 6.12 11.15
C HIS A 259 19.27 4.75 11.12
N ASN A 260 18.92 3.89 12.08
CA ASN A 260 19.53 2.57 12.28
C ASN A 260 18.82 1.45 11.49
N ASP A 261 17.77 1.78 10.73
CA ASP A 261 17.01 0.84 9.93
C ASP A 261 16.59 1.45 8.58
N GLY A 262 16.56 0.63 7.52
CA GLY A 262 16.25 1.04 6.15
C GLY A 262 14.76 1.31 5.86
N HIS A 263 13.88 1.17 6.85
CA HIS A 263 12.43 1.26 6.72
C HIS A 263 11.87 2.62 7.14
N PRO A 264 10.67 2.98 6.66
CA PRO A 264 9.97 4.18 7.10
C PRO A 264 9.82 4.20 8.63
N ASN A 265 9.93 5.39 9.21
CA ASN A 265 9.61 5.61 10.61
C ASN A 265 8.10 5.90 10.81
N GLN A 266 7.69 6.12 12.05
CA GLN A 266 6.31 6.41 12.43
C GLN A 266 5.76 7.66 11.70
N THR A 267 6.57 8.70 11.49
CA THR A 267 6.19 9.91 10.73
C THR A 267 5.82 9.58 9.29
N CYS A 268 6.62 8.75 8.60
CA CYS A 268 6.30 8.34 7.25
C CYS A 268 5.05 7.44 7.20
N ALA A 269 4.85 6.55 8.17
CA ALA A 269 3.65 5.74 8.25
C ALA A 269 2.38 6.59 8.49
N PHE A 270 2.47 7.62 9.34
CA PHE A 270 1.38 8.58 9.55
C PHE A 270 1.04 9.31 8.24
N LEU A 271 2.06 9.86 7.54
CA LEU A 271 1.87 10.49 6.24
C LEU A 271 1.23 9.54 5.22
N VAL A 272 1.69 8.29 5.15
CA VAL A 272 1.17 7.27 4.23
C VAL A 272 -0.31 7.00 4.49
N ALA A 273 -0.73 6.78 5.74
CA ALA A 273 -2.14 6.53 6.07
C ALA A 273 -3.03 7.70 5.62
N ASN A 274 -2.60 8.93 5.86
CA ASN A 274 -3.30 10.14 5.42
C ASN A 274 -3.34 10.29 3.88
N LEU A 275 -2.28 9.89 3.18
CA LEU A 275 -2.26 9.84 1.70
C LEU A 275 -3.27 8.83 1.15
N PHE A 276 -3.37 7.65 1.76
CA PHE A 276 -4.38 6.65 1.40
C PHE A 276 -5.79 7.19 1.59
N TYR A 277 -6.09 7.78 2.76
CA TYR A 277 -7.38 8.41 3.03
C TYR A 277 -7.74 9.46 1.96
N ALA A 278 -6.85 10.43 1.73
CA ALA A 278 -7.07 11.50 0.76
C ALA A 278 -7.25 10.98 -0.67
N ALA A 279 -6.44 10.00 -1.07
CA ALA A 279 -6.49 9.45 -2.43
C ALA A 279 -7.78 8.65 -2.69
N ILE A 280 -8.20 7.81 -1.72
CA ILE A 280 -9.39 6.96 -1.83
C ILE A 280 -10.68 7.76 -1.75
N THR A 281 -10.77 8.69 -0.81
CA THR A 281 -12.01 9.42 -0.48
C THR A 281 -12.15 10.74 -1.24
N GLY A 282 -11.03 11.33 -1.68
CA GLY A 282 -11.00 12.70 -2.20
C GLY A 282 -11.24 13.78 -1.14
N LYS A 283 -11.28 13.43 0.16
CA LYS A 283 -11.49 14.37 1.27
C LYS A 283 -10.16 14.69 1.96
N SER A 284 -10.06 15.86 2.57
CA SER A 284 -8.93 16.18 3.46
C SER A 284 -9.02 15.36 4.74
N PRO A 285 -7.90 14.79 5.25
CA PRO A 285 -7.85 14.17 6.56
C PRO A 285 -7.67 15.20 7.70
N GLU A 286 -7.52 16.50 7.40
CA GLU A 286 -7.45 17.52 8.43
C GLU A 286 -8.70 17.49 9.33
N GLY A 287 -8.47 17.53 10.64
CA GLY A 287 -9.54 17.46 11.64
C GLY A 287 -9.85 16.04 12.13
N LEU A 288 -9.33 15.00 11.49
CA LEU A 288 -9.35 13.64 12.04
C LEU A 288 -8.54 13.60 13.36
N ALA A 289 -9.07 12.83 14.31
CA ALA A 289 -8.49 12.51 15.60
C ALA A 289 -7.27 11.58 15.48
N PHE A 290 -7.19 10.73 14.45
CA PHE A 290 -6.02 9.90 14.13
C PHE A 290 -4.72 10.69 14.24
N ASN A 291 -3.90 10.37 15.25
CA ASN A 291 -2.72 11.16 15.62
C ASN A 291 -1.56 10.34 16.17
N SER A 292 -1.57 9.02 16.04
CA SER A 292 -0.47 8.20 16.55
C SER A 292 -0.17 7.01 15.66
N VAL A 293 1.08 6.55 15.71
CA VAL A 293 1.56 5.36 15.01
C VAL A 293 2.48 4.59 15.94
N THR A 294 2.32 3.26 15.95
CA THR A 294 3.13 2.34 16.75
C THR A 294 3.99 1.45 15.88
N GLU A 295 5.28 1.41 16.18
CA GLU A 295 6.23 0.47 15.59
C GLU A 295 5.95 -0.95 16.07
N ASN A 296 5.82 -1.89 15.12
CA ASN A 296 5.42 -3.27 15.32
C ASN A 296 6.58 -4.30 15.27
N LYS A 297 7.83 -3.88 15.03
CA LYS A 297 9.04 -4.70 15.28
C LYS A 297 9.95 -3.90 16.18
N LEU A 298 9.80 -4.19 17.45
CA LEU A 298 10.55 -3.61 18.53
C LEU A 298 11.79 -4.46 18.80
N LYS A 299 12.82 -3.79 19.30
CA LYS A 299 13.95 -4.44 19.96
C LYS A 299 13.95 -3.99 21.41
N GLU A 300 13.81 -4.93 22.34
CA GLU A 300 13.78 -4.65 23.78
C GLU A 300 12.71 -3.59 24.16
N GLY A 301 11.55 -3.63 23.48
CA GLY A 301 10.46 -2.68 23.71
C GLY A 301 10.70 -1.27 23.18
N LYS A 302 11.73 -1.06 22.35
CA LYS A 302 12.04 0.22 21.69
C LYS A 302 11.96 0.11 20.17
N ASP A 303 11.77 1.25 19.52
CA ASP A 303 11.85 1.34 18.06
C ASP A 303 13.30 1.15 17.55
N PRO A 304 13.52 1.04 16.22
CA PRO A 304 14.86 0.84 15.66
C PRO A 304 15.91 1.89 16.04
N ASP A 305 15.51 3.11 16.38
CA ASP A 305 16.42 4.19 16.78
C ASP A 305 16.55 4.28 18.33
N GLY A 306 15.93 3.36 19.07
CA GLY A 306 15.95 3.31 20.53
C GLY A 306 14.91 4.22 21.18
N GLY A 307 14.03 4.82 20.39
CA GLY A 307 12.93 5.67 20.82
C GLY A 307 11.70 4.90 21.30
N GLU A 308 10.67 5.64 21.69
CA GLU A 308 9.39 5.04 22.10
C GLU A 308 8.70 4.34 20.92
N PRO A 309 8.08 3.16 21.16
CA PRO A 309 7.33 2.44 20.12
C PRO A 309 6.26 3.29 19.44
N THR A 310 5.52 4.07 20.24
CA THR A 310 4.41 4.89 19.78
C THR A 310 4.81 6.35 19.75
N VAL A 311 4.62 6.97 18.59
CA VAL A 311 4.69 8.43 18.44
C VAL A 311 3.27 8.97 18.42
N THR A 312 2.97 9.90 19.31
CA THR A 312 1.74 10.71 19.27
C THR A 312 2.11 12.10 18.77
N PHE A 313 1.56 12.49 17.62
CA PHE A 313 1.85 13.77 17.00
C PHE A 313 1.09 14.90 17.70
N ASP A 314 1.79 16.00 18.00
CA ASP A 314 1.16 17.23 18.44
C ASP A 314 0.23 17.79 17.35
N ASN A 315 -0.67 18.71 17.72
CA ASN A 315 -1.68 19.23 16.80
C ASN A 315 -1.07 19.97 15.59
N GLU A 316 0.06 20.65 15.75
CA GLU A 316 0.71 21.40 14.67
C GLU A 316 1.29 20.42 13.64
N THR A 317 2.11 19.47 14.08
CA THR A 317 2.70 18.42 13.25
C THR A 317 1.63 17.55 12.59
N LYS A 318 0.61 17.15 13.35
CA LYS A 318 -0.52 16.34 12.86
C LYS A 318 -1.25 17.06 11.72
N THR A 319 -1.69 18.30 11.97
CA THR A 319 -2.44 19.10 10.99
C THR A 319 -1.59 19.38 9.76
N TYR A 320 -0.30 19.67 9.95
CA TYR A 320 0.64 19.85 8.85
C TYR A 320 0.74 18.62 7.96
N LEU A 321 0.98 17.43 8.53
CA LEU A 321 1.10 16.18 7.76
C LEU A 321 -0.21 15.78 7.07
N GLN A 322 -1.36 15.99 7.74
CA GLN A 322 -2.69 15.78 7.16
C GLN A 322 -2.91 16.67 5.92
N ARG A 323 -2.63 17.97 6.04
CA ARG A 323 -2.74 18.92 4.92
C ARG A 323 -1.81 18.55 3.78
N MET A 324 -0.53 18.28 4.07
CA MET A 324 0.46 17.95 3.05
C MET A 324 0.13 16.66 2.30
N ALA A 325 -0.47 15.67 2.98
CA ALA A 325 -0.99 14.48 2.32
C ALA A 325 -2.08 14.84 1.30
N TYR A 326 -3.07 15.63 1.72
CA TYR A 326 -4.18 16.03 0.85
C TYR A 326 -3.72 16.89 -0.33
N GLU A 327 -2.93 17.93 -0.09
CA GLU A 327 -2.41 18.81 -1.13
C GLU A 327 -1.56 18.04 -2.16
N SER A 328 -0.74 17.09 -1.72
CA SER A 328 0.08 16.28 -2.63
C SER A 328 -0.77 15.33 -3.48
N VAL A 329 -1.88 14.82 -2.95
CA VAL A 329 -2.85 14.03 -3.73
C VAL A 329 -3.57 14.91 -4.75
N LEU A 330 -3.96 16.14 -4.38
CA LEU A 330 -4.56 17.09 -5.32
C LEU A 330 -3.59 17.49 -6.43
N GLU A 331 -2.34 17.82 -6.09
CA GLU A 331 -1.28 18.11 -7.07
C GLU A 331 -1.10 16.94 -8.03
N PHE A 332 -1.02 15.71 -7.51
CA PHE A 332 -0.88 14.53 -8.34
C PHE A 332 -2.09 14.33 -9.28
N LYS A 333 -3.33 14.47 -8.78
CA LYS A 333 -4.54 14.33 -9.58
C LYS A 333 -4.61 15.40 -10.68
N HIS A 334 -4.36 16.65 -10.33
CA HIS A 334 -4.32 17.75 -11.29
C HIS A 334 -3.26 17.52 -12.39
N ALA A 335 -2.07 17.04 -12.02
CA ALA A 335 -1.04 16.70 -12.99
C ALA A 335 -1.45 15.52 -13.89
N ALA A 336 -2.16 14.52 -13.35
CA ALA A 336 -2.63 13.36 -14.12
C ALA A 336 -3.72 13.75 -15.15
N GLU A 337 -4.58 14.71 -14.81
CA GLU A 337 -5.65 15.23 -15.68
C GLU A 337 -5.12 16.12 -16.81
N ASN A 338 -4.01 16.84 -16.56
CA ASN A 338 -3.47 17.84 -17.48
C ASN A 338 -2.23 17.40 -18.28
N GLN A 339 -1.84 16.12 -18.21
CA GLN A 339 -0.77 15.61 -19.07
C GLN A 339 -1.28 15.42 -20.52
N PRO A 340 -0.67 16.07 -21.53
CA PRO A 340 -1.06 15.95 -22.94
C PRO A 340 -1.06 14.50 -23.42
#